data_AF-A0A0L8HPB1-F1
#
_entry.id   AF-A0A0L8HPB1-F1
#
_cell.length_a   1.000
_cell.length_b   1.000
_cell.length_c   1.000
_cell.angle_alpha   90.00
_cell.angle_beta   90.00
_cell.angle_gamma   90.00
#
_symmetry.space_group_name_H-M   'P 1'
#
loop_
_entity.id
_entity.type
_entity.pdbx_description
1 polymer ?
#
loop_
_entity_poly.entity_id
_entity_poly.type
_entity_poly.pdbx_seq_one_letter_code
_entity_poly.pdbx_strand_id
1 'polypeptide(L)' 'MIGFSTGKPYKPTPGNGPIWLDDVKCKGDEENISECARKNWGDHDCFHNEDAGVICQ' A
#
# COMPACT_ATOMS: atom_id res chain seq x y z
N MET A 1 4.18 -1.00 11.96
CA MET A 1 4.82 -1.51 10.72
C MET A 1 5.61 -2.77 11.04
N ILE A 2 5.88 -3.63 10.05
CA ILE A 2 6.35 -5.03 10.21
C ILE A 2 7.83 -5.20 10.67
N GLY A 3 8.36 -4.26 11.46
CA GLY A 3 9.68 -4.37 12.10
C GLY A 3 10.87 -3.91 11.26
N PHE A 4 10.64 -3.33 10.08
CA PHE A 4 11.67 -2.76 9.21
C PHE A 4 11.57 -1.24 9.16
N SER A 5 12.71 -0.58 8.97
CA SER A 5 12.81 0.88 9.04
C SER A 5 12.56 1.57 7.70
N THR A 6 12.89 0.89 6.59
CA THR A 6 12.72 1.43 5.25
C THR A 6 12.35 0.32 4.27
N GLY A 7 12.05 0.71 3.03
CA GLY A 7 11.82 -0.23 1.95
C GLY A 7 12.00 0.42 0.59
N LYS A 8 12.17 -0.41 -0.43
CA LYS A 8 12.24 0.02 -1.82
C LYS A 8 10.98 -0.42 -2.57
N PRO A 9 10.49 0.37 -3.55
CA PRO A 9 9.37 -0.02 -4.38
C PRO A 9 9.64 -1.36 -5.07
N TYR A 10 8.66 -2.24 -5.06
CA TYR A 10 8.70 -3.53 -5.73
C TYR A 10 7.41 -3.72 -6.52
N LYS A 11 7.51 -4.27 -7.73
CA LYS A 11 6.34 -4.63 -8.52
C LYS A 11 5.95 -6.08 -8.23
N PRO A 12 4.86 -6.32 -7.47
CA PRO A 12 4.42 -7.68 -7.20
C PRO A 12 3.75 -8.29 -8.45
N THR A 13 3.58 -9.61 -8.40
CA THR A 13 2.64 -10.29 -9.29
C THR A 13 1.22 -9.82 -8.96
N PRO A 14 0.36 -9.58 -9.96
CA PRO A 14 -1.03 -9.17 -9.75
C PRO A 14 -1.75 -10.10 -8.76
N GLY A 15 -2.43 -9.49 -7.78
CA GLY A 15 -3.29 -10.20 -6.85
C GLY A 15 -4.62 -10.63 -7.48
N ASN A 16 -5.53 -11.10 -6.62
CA ASN A 16 -6.93 -11.37 -6.96
C ASN A 16 -7.82 -10.93 -5.80
N GLY A 17 -9.06 -10.53 -6.10
CA GLY A 17 -10.06 -10.15 -5.09
C GLY A 17 -10.19 -8.63 -4.92
N PRO A 18 -10.64 -8.14 -3.76
CA PRO A 18 -10.82 -6.71 -3.53
C PRO A 18 -9.47 -5.99 -3.43
N ILE A 19 -9.39 -4.80 -4.03
CA ILE A 19 -8.31 -3.84 -3.77
C ILE A 19 -8.82 -2.89 -2.69
N TRP A 20 -8.06 -2.78 -1.60
CA TRP A 20 -8.54 -2.09 -0.40
C TRP A 20 -8.09 -0.64 -0.28
N LEU A 21 -6.93 -0.34 -0.85
CA LEU A 21 -6.20 0.90 -0.64
C LEU A 21 -5.82 1.52 -1.98
N ASP A 22 -5.99 2.83 -2.07
CA ASP A 22 -5.63 3.64 -3.22
C ASP A 22 -5.23 5.05 -2.75
N ASP A 23 -4.34 5.69 -3.52
CA ASP A 23 -3.76 7.01 -3.25
C ASP A 23 -3.20 7.16 -1.83
N VAL A 24 -2.55 6.10 -1.32
CA VAL A 24 -1.97 6.08 0.02
C VAL A 24 -0.81 7.06 0.12
N LYS A 25 -0.93 8.03 1.02
CA LYS A 25 0.05 9.08 1.31
C LYS A 25 0.32 9.12 2.81
N CYS A 26 1.45 8.52 3.19
CA CYS A 26 1.93 8.53 4.56
C CYS A 26 2.84 9.75 4.82
N LYS A 27 2.82 10.27 6.04
CA LYS A 27 3.78 11.26 6.55
C LYS A 27 5.10 10.62 6.97
N GLY A 28 5.05 9.34 7.35
CA GLY A 28 6.19 8.54 7.79
C GLY A 28 6.27 8.35 9.31
N ASP A 29 5.32 8.88 10.07
CA ASP A 29 5.19 8.70 11.53
C ASP A 29 4.01 7.80 11.92
N GLU A 30 3.22 7.34 10.96
CA GLU A 30 2.12 6.41 11.18
C GLU A 30 2.61 5.02 11.62
N GLU A 31 1.90 4.40 12.57
CA GLU A 31 2.24 3.04 13.00
C GLU A 31 1.77 2.00 11.99
N ASN A 32 0.66 2.25 11.29
CA ASN A 32 0.06 1.32 10.34
C ASN A 32 -0.31 2.00 9.03
N ILE A 33 -0.20 1.28 7.91
CA ILE A 33 -0.55 1.81 6.58
C ILE A 33 -2.02 2.26 6.47
N SER A 34 -2.90 1.71 7.31
CA SER A 34 -4.32 2.07 7.39
C SER A 34 -4.58 3.48 7.94
N GLU A 35 -3.59 4.06 8.66
CA GLU A 35 -3.64 5.38 9.28
C GLU A 35 -3.16 6.49 8.35
N CYS A 36 -2.45 6.14 7.27
CA CYS A 36 -2.03 7.10 6.26
C CYS A 36 -3.25 7.74 5.57
N ALA A 37 -3.06 8.94 5.01
CA ALA A 37 -4.10 9.57 4.19
C ALA A 37 -4.35 8.72 2.93
N ARG A 38 -5.62 8.47 2.59
CA ARG A 38 -6.04 7.57 1.50
C ARG A 38 -7.51 7.81 1.14
N LYS A 39 -7.96 7.20 0.05
CA LYS A 39 -9.40 7.06 -0.24
C LYS A 39 -10.10 6.15 0.79
N ASN A 40 -11.44 6.14 0.76
CA ASN A 40 -12.21 5.22 1.58
C ASN A 40 -11.86 3.75 1.25
N TRP A 41 -12.07 2.84 2.19
CA TRP A 41 -11.77 1.43 1.96
C TRP A 41 -12.57 0.87 0.78
N GLY A 42 -11.88 0.27 -0.19
CA GLY A 42 -12.50 -0.28 -1.40
C GLY A 42 -12.97 0.77 -2.42
N ASP A 43 -12.70 2.05 -2.18
CA ASP A 43 -12.91 3.13 -3.15
C ASP A 43 -11.61 3.36 -3.93
N HIS A 44 -11.53 2.78 -5.13
CA HIS A 44 -10.36 2.83 -5.99
C HIS A 44 -10.78 2.75 -7.46
N ASP A 45 -9.92 3.26 -8.34
CA ASP A 45 -9.96 3.03 -9.79
C ASP A 45 -8.83 2.11 -10.28
N CYS A 46 -8.05 1.55 -9.34
CA CYS A 46 -6.96 0.61 -9.63
C CYS A 46 -7.43 -0.76 -10.16
N PHE A 47 -6.53 -1.40 -10.90
CA PHE A 47 -6.58 -2.82 -11.28
C PHE A 47 -5.40 -3.60 -10.68
N HIS A 48 -5.45 -4.94 -10.64
CA HIS A 48 -4.37 -5.74 -10.02
C HIS A 48 -3.00 -5.62 -10.70
N ASN A 49 -2.93 -5.14 -11.95
CA ASN A 49 -1.66 -4.79 -12.57
C ASN A 49 -1.05 -3.50 -11.99
N GLU A 50 -1.73 -2.80 -11.08
CA GLU A 50 -1.29 -1.61 -10.37
C GLU A 50 -0.94 -1.89 -8.90
N ASP A 51 -1.13 -3.12 -8.41
CA ASP A 51 -0.81 -3.52 -7.05
C ASP A 51 0.60 -3.06 -6.64
N ALA A 52 0.69 -2.45 -5.45
CA ALA A 52 1.90 -1.90 -4.88
C ALA A 52 2.59 -2.92 -3.96
N GLY A 53 3.91 -3.03 -4.06
CA GLY A 53 4.74 -3.89 -3.22
C GLY A 53 5.97 -3.18 -2.70
N VAL A 54 6.57 -3.74 -1.65
CA VAL A 54 7.80 -3.22 -1.03
C VAL A 54 8.74 -4.37 -0.69
N ILE A 55 10.04 -4.17 -0.93
CA ILE A 55 11.09 -5.00 -0.32
C ILE A 55 11.62 -4.23 0.89
N CYS A 56 11.50 -4.82 2.07
CA CYS A 56 11.92 -4.21 3.33
C CYS A 56 13.45 -4.24 3.49
N GLN A 57 13.99 -3.24 4.20
CA GLN A 57 15.42 -3.09 4.49
C GLN A 57 15.68 -2.78 5.96
#